data_AF-A0A5B7A3D8-F1
#
_entry.id   AF-A0A5B7A3D8-F1
#
_cell.length_a   1.000
_cell.length_b   1.000
_cell.length_c   1.000
_cell.angle_alpha   90.00
_cell.angle_beta   90.00
_cell.angle_gamma   90.00
#
_symmetry.space_group_name_H-M   'P 1'
#
loop_
_entity.id
_entity.type
_entity.pdbx_description
1 polymer ?
#
loop_
_entity_poly.entity_id
_entity_poly.type
_entity_poly.pdbx_seq_one_letter_code
_entity_poly.pdbx_strand_id
1 'polypeptide(L)'
;RWVPTFVKDSFWAGMFSTQRSESMHAFFDGYVNSKTSLKQFVEQYENALRNMVEKENLADFNSFNSLIPCITHYDMEKQFQDVYTMAKFKEIQVELTGKMYCDLEKIKEDGSISEFKVSEHVKVGERQRLADFKVCFNEEEIEVKCNCRLFEFRGILCRHAIVVLLKNKIYLIPERYVLRRWRKDVK
;
A
#
# COMPACT_ATOMS: atom_id res chain seq x y z
N ARG A 1 4.52 5.61 -20.74
CA ARG A 1 4.11 4.99 -19.45
C ARG A 1 2.82 4.20 -19.70
N TRP A 2 2.95 2.99 -20.25
CA TRP A 2 1.83 2.08 -20.53
C TRP A 2 1.81 1.00 -19.43
N VAL A 3 0.68 0.31 -19.24
CA VAL A 3 0.44 -0.75 -18.21
C VAL A 3 -0.04 -0.33 -16.80
N PRO A 4 -0.99 0.62 -16.62
CA PRO A 4 -1.78 0.62 -15.36
C PRO A 4 -3.22 0.12 -15.50
N THR A 5 -3.77 -0.05 -16.70
CA THR A 5 -5.22 -0.31 -16.84
C THR A 5 -5.59 -1.79 -16.74
N PHE A 6 -4.70 -2.70 -17.12
CA PHE A 6 -5.00 -4.14 -17.24
C PHE A 6 -4.64 -5.01 -16.01
N VAL A 7 -3.96 -4.46 -15.01
CA VAL A 7 -3.48 -5.22 -13.82
C VAL A 7 -4.06 -4.73 -12.49
N LYS A 8 -4.92 -3.72 -12.54
CA LYS A 8 -5.51 -3.11 -11.33
C LYS A 8 -6.52 -4.00 -10.62
N ASP A 9 -7.18 -4.90 -11.34
CA ASP A 9 -8.19 -5.80 -10.75
C ASP A 9 -7.57 -7.10 -10.19
N SER A 10 -6.24 -7.21 -10.15
CA SER A 10 -5.52 -8.35 -9.59
C SER A 10 -4.59 -7.91 -8.47
N PHE A 11 -4.39 -8.77 -7.48
CA PHE A 11 -3.45 -8.51 -6.40
C PHE A 11 -2.01 -8.74 -6.87
N TRP A 12 -1.16 -7.70 -6.76
CA TRP A 12 0.24 -7.76 -7.19
C TRP A 12 1.23 -7.38 -6.07
N ALA A 13 0.78 -7.17 -4.83
CA ALA A 13 1.62 -6.67 -3.73
C ALA A 13 2.41 -5.39 -4.08
N GLY A 14 1.92 -4.60 -5.04
CA GLY A 14 2.62 -3.41 -5.51
C GLY A 14 3.71 -3.60 -6.56
N MET A 15 3.92 -4.83 -7.06
CA MET A 15 4.90 -5.14 -8.10
C MET A 15 4.37 -4.79 -9.50
N PHE A 16 5.17 -4.05 -10.29
CA PHE A 16 4.95 -3.88 -11.73
C PHE A 16 5.74 -4.92 -12.54
N SER A 17 5.33 -5.21 -13.78
CA SER A 17 5.93 -6.27 -14.62
C SER A 17 7.44 -6.12 -14.88
N THR A 18 7.97 -4.90 -14.95
CA THR A 18 9.42 -4.61 -15.11
C THR A 18 10.20 -4.61 -13.80
N GLN A 19 9.52 -4.48 -12.66
CA GLN A 19 10.14 -4.45 -11.34
C GLN A 19 10.73 -5.81 -10.97
N ARG A 20 10.29 -6.89 -11.64
CA ARG A 20 10.83 -8.24 -11.45
C ARG A 20 12.28 -8.34 -11.93
N SER A 21 12.61 -7.80 -13.10
CA SER A 21 14.01 -7.75 -13.59
C SER A 21 14.86 -6.76 -12.79
N GLU A 22 14.30 -5.63 -12.36
CA GLU A 22 15.00 -4.66 -11.50
C GLU A 22 15.27 -5.23 -10.10
N SER A 23 14.34 -5.97 -9.52
CA SER A 23 14.52 -6.64 -8.22
C SER A 23 15.55 -7.76 -8.28
N MET A 24 15.56 -8.52 -9.39
CA MET A 24 16.59 -9.53 -9.65
C MET A 24 17.96 -8.86 -9.81
N HIS A 25 18.02 -7.73 -10.50
CA HIS A 25 19.27 -6.98 -10.64
C HIS A 25 19.75 -6.41 -9.30
N ALA A 26 18.85 -5.90 -8.46
CA ALA A 26 19.16 -5.41 -7.12
C ALA A 26 19.58 -6.54 -6.15
N PHE A 27 19.01 -7.74 -6.30
CA PHE A 27 19.39 -8.91 -5.50
C PHE A 27 20.83 -9.35 -5.78
N PHE A 28 21.26 -9.30 -7.04
CA PHE A 28 22.62 -9.67 -7.45
C PHE A 28 23.60 -8.48 -7.51
N ASP A 29 23.14 -7.26 -7.21
CA ASP A 29 23.95 -6.06 -7.32
C ASP A 29 25.11 -6.11 -6.31
N GLY A 30 26.34 -5.94 -6.81
CA GLY A 30 27.56 -6.14 -6.03
C GLY A 30 28.01 -7.59 -5.81
N TYR A 31 27.20 -8.59 -6.16
CA TYR A 31 27.52 -10.02 -5.97
C TYR A 31 27.99 -10.72 -7.25
N VAL A 32 27.46 -10.34 -8.43
CA VAL A 32 27.72 -11.02 -9.70
C VAL A 32 28.09 -10.01 -10.80
N ASN A 33 29.09 -10.34 -11.61
CA ASN A 33 29.50 -9.56 -12.78
C ASN A 33 29.84 -10.47 -13.98
N SER A 34 30.14 -9.87 -15.14
CA SER A 34 30.43 -10.60 -16.39
C SER A 34 31.66 -11.52 -16.34
N LYS A 35 32.49 -11.43 -15.30
CA LYS A 35 33.69 -12.25 -15.09
C LYS A 35 33.49 -13.33 -14.01
N THR A 36 32.30 -13.43 -13.42
CA THR A 36 32.02 -14.38 -12.33
C THR A 36 31.88 -15.79 -12.91
N SER A 37 32.72 -16.72 -12.45
CA SER A 37 32.64 -18.13 -12.86
C SER A 37 31.42 -18.83 -12.24
N LEU A 38 30.99 -19.96 -12.82
CA LEU A 38 29.82 -20.70 -12.33
C LEU A 38 29.97 -21.14 -10.86
N LYS A 39 31.17 -21.55 -10.43
CA LYS A 39 31.44 -21.90 -9.03
C LYS A 39 31.29 -20.69 -8.10
N GLN A 40 31.88 -19.56 -8.49
CA GLN A 40 31.76 -18.30 -7.74
C GLN A 40 30.32 -17.80 -7.69
N PHE A 41 29.54 -18.03 -8.75
CA PHE A 41 28.13 -17.67 -8.79
C PHE A 41 27.32 -18.40 -7.71
N VAL A 42 27.54 -19.70 -7.49
CA VAL A 42 26.84 -20.47 -6.45
C VAL A 42 27.17 -19.91 -5.06
N GLU A 43 28.45 -19.65 -4.77
CA GLU A 43 28.88 -19.06 -3.51
C GLU A 43 28.28 -17.65 -3.29
N GLN A 44 28.25 -16.82 -4.33
CA GLN A 44 27.69 -15.47 -4.26
C GLN A 44 26.16 -15.46 -4.18
N TYR A 45 25.48 -16.43 -4.79
CA TYR A 45 24.05 -16.63 -4.65
C TYR A 45 23.67 -16.96 -3.20
N GLU A 46 24.40 -17.88 -2.56
CA GLU A 46 24.17 -18.18 -1.15
C GLU A 46 24.43 -16.98 -0.24
N ASN A 47 25.45 -16.17 -0.53
CA ASN A 47 25.72 -14.92 0.19
C ASN A 47 24.58 -13.91 0.04
N ALA A 48 24.09 -13.71 -1.18
CA ALA A 48 22.97 -12.81 -1.46
C ALA A 48 21.69 -13.28 -0.74
N LEU A 49 21.44 -14.60 -0.74
CA LEU A 49 20.31 -15.20 -0.02
C LEU A 49 20.43 -14.99 1.50
N ARG A 50 21.61 -15.25 2.09
CA ARG A 50 21.87 -14.99 3.52
C ARG A 50 21.65 -13.52 3.87
N ASN A 51 22.17 -12.59 3.07
CA ASN A 51 22.00 -11.16 3.29
C ASN A 51 20.53 -10.73 3.23
N MET A 52 19.74 -11.29 2.30
CA MET A 52 18.32 -11.03 2.20
C MET A 52 17.57 -11.50 3.45
N VAL A 53 17.86 -12.71 3.93
CA VAL A 53 17.29 -13.26 5.18
C VAL A 53 17.71 -12.45 6.40
N GLU A 54 18.97 -12.01 6.49
CA GLU A 54 19.44 -11.13 7.57
C GLU A 54 18.72 -9.78 7.57
N LYS A 55 18.50 -9.18 6.41
CA LYS A 55 17.72 -7.93 6.28
C LYS A 55 16.26 -8.12 6.68
N GLU A 56 15.65 -9.23 6.31
CA GLU A 56 14.28 -9.59 6.73
C GLU A 56 14.21 -9.77 8.25
N ASN A 57 15.12 -10.56 8.83
CA ASN A 57 15.22 -10.75 10.27
C ASN A 57 15.45 -9.43 11.03
N LEU A 58 16.28 -8.53 10.50
CA LEU A 58 16.51 -7.22 11.10
C LEU A 58 15.26 -6.33 10.99
N ALA A 59 14.55 -6.37 9.87
CA ALA A 59 13.30 -5.65 9.68
C ALA A 59 12.21 -6.16 10.64
N ASP A 60 12.10 -7.48 10.81
CA ASP A 60 11.21 -8.11 11.78
C ASP A 60 11.59 -7.70 13.21
N PHE A 61 12.87 -7.84 13.58
CA PHE A 61 13.36 -7.42 14.89
C PHE A 61 13.04 -5.95 15.18
N ASN A 62 13.26 -5.05 14.22
CA ASN A 62 12.90 -3.65 14.37
C ASN A 62 11.38 -3.46 14.48
N SER A 63 10.60 -4.24 13.73
CA SER A 63 9.14 -4.22 13.82
C SER A 63 8.60 -4.70 15.16
N PHE A 64 9.32 -5.56 15.86
CA PHE A 64 8.98 -6.00 17.21
C PHE A 64 9.50 -5.05 18.30
N ASN A 65 10.67 -4.42 18.09
CA ASN A 65 11.35 -3.63 19.13
C ASN A 65 11.20 -2.12 19.00
N SER A 66 10.53 -1.62 17.96
CA SER A 66 10.31 -0.19 17.76
C SER A 66 8.89 0.07 17.25
N LEU A 67 8.21 1.03 17.89
CA LEU A 67 6.89 1.49 17.47
C LEU A 67 7.02 2.77 16.66
N ILE A 68 6.43 2.80 15.46
CA ILE A 68 6.25 4.06 14.72
C ILE A 68 5.05 4.75 15.34
N PRO A 69 5.17 5.97 15.89
CA PRO A 69 4.03 6.67 16.47
C PRO A 69 2.99 7.01 15.41
N CYS A 70 1.73 7.09 15.82
CA CYS A 70 0.67 7.65 14.99
C CYS A 70 0.96 9.13 14.72
N ILE A 71 0.67 9.59 13.50
CA ILE A 71 0.84 10.98 13.09
C ILE A 71 -0.48 11.75 13.06
N THR A 72 -1.60 11.05 13.22
CA THR A 72 -2.94 11.62 13.39
C THR A 72 -3.60 11.05 14.65
N HIS A 73 -4.76 11.61 15.01
CA HIS A 73 -5.58 11.14 16.11
C HIS A 73 -6.69 10.18 15.67
N TYR A 74 -6.65 9.65 14.44
CA TYR A 74 -7.70 8.75 13.97
C TYR A 74 -7.56 7.34 14.54
N ASP A 75 -8.65 6.78 15.06
CA ASP A 75 -8.67 5.43 15.63
C ASP A 75 -8.26 4.36 14.62
N MET A 76 -8.62 4.51 13.34
CA MET A 76 -8.16 3.61 12.27
C MET A 76 -6.65 3.56 12.13
N GLU A 77 -5.94 4.68 12.35
CA GLU A 77 -4.48 4.68 12.31
C GLU A 77 -3.94 3.85 13.46
N LYS A 78 -4.49 4.03 14.67
CA LYS A 78 -4.12 3.25 15.83
C LYS A 78 -4.39 1.76 15.61
N GLN A 79 -5.54 1.40 15.06
CA GLN A 79 -5.88 0.04 14.69
C GLN A 79 -4.85 -0.58 13.72
N PHE A 80 -4.41 0.15 12.70
CA PHE A 80 -3.36 -0.34 11.79
C PHE A 80 -1.99 -0.43 12.47
N GLN A 81 -1.63 0.49 13.36
CA GLN A 81 -0.38 0.42 14.15
C GLN A 81 -0.31 -0.85 15.00
N ASP A 82 -1.44 -1.24 15.58
CA ASP A 82 -1.53 -2.38 16.47
C ASP A 82 -1.48 -3.71 15.71
N VAL A 83 -1.90 -3.75 14.45
CA VAL A 83 -2.03 -5.00 13.69
C VAL A 83 -0.96 -5.19 12.61
N TYR A 84 -0.56 -4.14 11.88
CA TYR A 84 0.32 -4.26 10.71
C TYR A 84 1.81 -4.22 11.04
N THR A 85 2.63 -4.80 10.15
CA THR A 85 4.09 -4.62 10.17
C THR A 85 4.46 -3.14 10.00
N MET A 86 5.62 -2.73 10.52
CA MET A 86 6.09 -1.34 10.39
C MET A 86 6.08 -0.82 8.96
N ALA A 87 6.51 -1.64 7.99
CA ALA A 87 6.57 -1.25 6.59
C ALA A 87 5.17 -0.93 6.03
N LYS A 88 4.19 -1.78 6.34
CA LYS A 88 2.81 -1.57 5.89
C LYS A 88 2.12 -0.43 6.61
N PHE A 89 2.40 -0.26 7.90
CA PHE A 89 1.90 0.88 8.65
C PHE A 89 2.39 2.23 8.08
N LYS A 90 3.65 2.32 7.63
CA LYS A 90 4.14 3.53 6.93
C LYS A 90 3.38 3.82 5.63
N GLU A 91 3.05 2.80 4.85
CA GLU A 91 2.23 3.00 3.63
C GLU A 91 0.83 3.54 3.98
N ILE A 92 0.22 3.07 5.06
CA ILE A 92 -1.06 3.62 5.56
C ILE A 92 -0.93 5.08 5.97
N GLN A 93 0.16 5.47 6.66
CA GLN A 93 0.41 6.86 7.04
C GLN A 93 0.55 7.79 5.82
N VAL A 94 1.15 7.30 4.73
CA VAL A 94 1.22 8.04 3.45
C VAL A 94 -0.17 8.28 2.88
N GLU A 95 -1.07 7.30 2.92
CA GLU A 95 -2.44 7.47 2.45
C GLU A 95 -3.27 8.37 3.38
N LEU A 96 -3.11 8.25 4.70
CA LEU A 96 -3.79 9.10 5.69
C LEU A 96 -3.40 10.57 5.59
N THR A 97 -2.12 10.86 5.33
CA THR A 97 -1.64 12.23 5.11
C THR A 97 -2.04 12.72 3.72
N GLY A 98 -1.89 11.89 2.70
CA GLY A 98 -2.27 12.20 1.32
C GLY A 98 -3.72 12.64 1.15
N LYS A 99 -4.61 12.24 2.08
CA LYS A 99 -5.99 12.71 2.14
C LYS A 99 -6.12 14.24 2.20
N MET A 100 -5.12 14.97 2.71
CA MET A 100 -5.14 16.43 2.80
C MET A 100 -5.19 17.12 1.43
N TYR A 101 -4.85 16.39 0.38
CA TYR A 101 -4.87 16.85 -1.00
C TYR A 101 -6.14 16.41 -1.75
N CYS A 102 -7.14 15.89 -1.03
CA CYS A 102 -8.36 15.35 -1.60
C CYS A 102 -9.58 16.21 -1.23
N ASP A 103 -10.31 16.65 -2.24
CA ASP A 103 -11.63 17.26 -2.09
C ASP A 103 -12.71 16.21 -2.34
N LEU A 104 -13.77 16.22 -1.54
CA LEU A 104 -14.84 15.23 -1.59
C LEU A 104 -16.17 15.88 -1.98
N GLU A 105 -16.82 15.29 -2.98
CA GLU A 105 -18.16 15.65 -3.44
C GLU A 105 -19.05 14.40 -3.46
N LYS A 106 -20.24 14.46 -2.83
CA LYS A 106 -21.25 13.39 -2.95
C LYS A 106 -22.01 13.61 -4.26
N ILE A 107 -21.99 12.62 -5.15
CA ILE A 107 -22.59 12.73 -6.48
C ILE A 107 -24.03 12.23 -6.47
N LYS A 108 -24.27 11.07 -5.86
CA LYS A 108 -25.60 10.49 -5.74
C LYS A 108 -25.69 9.50 -4.60
N GLU A 109 -26.92 9.15 -4.26
CA GLU A 109 -27.29 8.18 -3.25
C GLU A 109 -28.46 7.36 -3.80
N ASP A 110 -28.32 6.05 -3.75
CA ASP A 110 -29.31 5.08 -4.23
C ASP A 110 -29.43 3.96 -3.19
N GLY A 111 -30.45 4.08 -2.33
CA GLY A 111 -30.61 3.22 -1.17
C GLY A 111 -29.39 3.27 -0.24
N SER A 112 -28.81 2.11 0.06
CA SER A 112 -27.61 1.98 0.90
C SER A 112 -26.30 2.31 0.17
N ILE A 113 -26.35 2.63 -1.13
CA ILE A 113 -25.16 2.91 -1.93
C ILE A 113 -25.03 4.40 -2.21
N SER A 114 -23.95 5.00 -1.69
CA SER A 114 -23.56 6.36 -2.00
C SER A 114 -22.38 6.38 -2.98
N GLU A 115 -22.46 7.25 -3.99
CA GLU A 115 -21.38 7.51 -4.94
C GLU A 115 -20.76 8.88 -4.67
N PHE A 116 -19.43 8.91 -4.59
CA PHE A 116 -18.63 10.09 -4.35
C PHE A 116 -17.61 10.31 -5.47
N LYS A 117 -17.35 11.58 -5.74
CA LYS A 117 -16.20 12.05 -6.50
C LYS A 117 -15.15 12.56 -5.51
N VAL A 118 -13.93 12.08 -5.65
CA VAL A 118 -12.77 12.55 -4.90
C VAL A 118 -11.78 13.16 -5.86
N SER A 119 -11.55 14.47 -5.75
CA SER A 119 -10.62 15.22 -6.59
C SER A 119 -9.29 15.36 -5.85
N GLU A 120 -8.22 14.76 -6.37
CA GLU A 120 -6.89 14.79 -5.73
C GLU A 120 -5.94 15.77 -6.44
N HIS A 121 -5.30 16.65 -5.68
CA HIS A 121 -4.21 17.49 -6.15
C HIS A 121 -2.90 16.68 -6.25
N VAL A 122 -2.57 16.24 -7.46
CA VAL A 122 -1.39 15.43 -7.75
C VAL A 122 -0.26 16.30 -8.30
N LYS A 123 0.94 16.20 -7.71
CA LYS A 123 2.15 16.84 -8.24
C LYS A 123 2.76 15.99 -9.36
N VAL A 124 2.97 16.58 -10.52
CA VAL A 124 3.66 15.98 -11.68
C VAL A 124 4.81 16.88 -12.11
N GLY A 125 6.02 16.53 -11.66
CA GLY A 125 7.19 17.41 -11.78
C GLY A 125 6.97 18.68 -10.97
N GLU A 126 7.07 19.84 -11.62
CA GLU A 126 6.83 21.15 -10.99
C GLU A 126 5.36 21.59 -11.06
N ARG A 127 4.51 20.89 -11.83
CA ARG A 127 3.10 21.27 -12.03
C ARG A 127 2.18 20.50 -11.08
N GLN A 128 1.10 21.14 -10.67
CA GLN A 128 -0.02 20.47 -10.01
C GLN A 128 -1.11 20.17 -11.04
N ARG A 129 -1.73 19.00 -10.92
CA ARG A 129 -2.92 18.62 -11.69
C ARG A 129 -4.00 18.10 -10.74
N LEU A 130 -5.25 18.31 -11.10
CA LEU A 130 -6.38 17.67 -10.43
C LEU A 130 -6.66 16.32 -11.09
N ALA A 131 -6.83 15.27 -10.29
CA ALA A 131 -7.20 13.95 -10.75
C ALA A 131 -8.46 13.47 -10.04
N ASP A 132 -9.48 13.10 -10.81
CA ASP A 132 -10.78 12.71 -10.28
C ASP A 132 -10.88 11.20 -10.12
N PHE A 133 -11.34 10.77 -8.95
CA PHE A 133 -11.57 9.37 -8.60
C PHE A 133 -13.03 9.17 -8.20
N LYS A 134 -13.59 8.02 -8.58
CA LYS A 134 -14.93 7.61 -8.21
C LYS A 134 -14.85 6.60 -7.08
N VAL A 135 -15.60 6.86 -6.01
CA VAL A 135 -15.67 6.01 -4.83
C VAL A 135 -17.12 5.66 -4.54
N CYS A 136 -17.42 4.37 -4.49
CA CYS A 136 -18.72 3.87 -4.05
C CYS A 136 -18.61 3.41 -2.59
N PHE A 137 -19.59 3.73 -1.78
CA PHE A 137 -19.71 3.27 -0.40
C PHE A 137 -21.07 2.61 -0.20
N ASN A 138 -21.07 1.39 0.32
CA ASN A 138 -22.26 0.68 0.78
C ASN A 138 -22.32 0.78 2.30
N GLU A 139 -23.37 1.40 2.83
CA GLU A 139 -23.56 1.64 4.26
C GLU A 139 -23.93 0.37 5.04
N GLU A 140 -24.72 -0.55 4.45
CA GLU A 140 -25.12 -1.81 5.09
C GLU A 140 -23.93 -2.74 5.30
N GLU A 141 -23.08 -2.84 4.28
CA GLU A 141 -21.90 -3.72 4.28
C GLU A 141 -20.63 -3.05 4.82
N ILE A 142 -20.69 -1.73 5.06
CA ILE A 142 -19.54 -0.87 5.35
C ILE A 142 -18.42 -1.12 4.32
N GLU A 143 -18.81 -1.18 3.04
CA GLU A 143 -17.92 -1.51 1.93
C GLU A 143 -17.61 -0.27 1.10
N VAL A 144 -16.34 0.11 1.03
CA VAL A 144 -15.81 1.16 0.15
C VAL A 144 -15.07 0.54 -1.04
N LYS A 145 -15.37 1.04 -2.25
CA LYS A 145 -14.70 0.67 -3.51
C LYS A 145 -14.27 1.92 -4.25
N CYS A 146 -12.97 2.04 -4.53
CA CYS A 146 -12.42 3.16 -5.29
C CYS A 146 -11.89 2.68 -6.65
N ASN A 147 -12.19 3.43 -7.71
CA ASN A 147 -11.69 3.12 -9.06
C ASN A 147 -10.15 3.28 -9.21
N CYS A 148 -9.46 3.83 -8.21
CA CYS A 148 -7.99 3.80 -8.20
C CYS A 148 -7.43 2.38 -8.03
N ARG A 149 -8.22 1.46 -7.44
CA ARG A 149 -7.92 0.05 -7.20
C ARG A 149 -6.70 -0.24 -6.33
N LEU A 150 -6.30 0.70 -5.46
CA LEU A 150 -5.10 0.51 -4.61
C LEU A 150 -5.25 -0.67 -3.65
N PHE A 151 -6.47 -0.89 -3.12
CA PHE A 151 -6.72 -1.99 -2.22
C PHE A 151 -6.63 -3.34 -2.96
N GLU A 152 -7.22 -3.45 -4.13
CA GLU A 152 -7.14 -4.64 -4.95
C GLU A 152 -5.70 -4.92 -5.39
N PHE A 153 -4.94 -3.89 -5.74
CA PHE A 153 -3.57 -4.01 -6.25
C PHE A 153 -2.51 -4.24 -5.14
N ARG A 154 -2.62 -3.55 -4.00
CA ARG A 154 -1.62 -3.56 -2.90
C ARG A 154 -2.14 -4.07 -1.56
N GLY A 155 -3.45 -4.22 -1.40
CA GLY A 155 -4.06 -4.59 -0.13
C GLY A 155 -4.07 -3.46 0.90
N ILE A 156 -4.05 -2.21 0.44
CA ILE A 156 -4.01 -0.99 1.27
C ILE A 156 -5.13 -0.06 0.82
N LEU A 157 -5.90 0.46 1.78
CA LEU A 157 -6.92 1.47 1.50
C LEU A 157 -6.26 2.75 0.99
N CYS A 158 -6.71 3.25 -0.16
CA CYS A 158 -6.23 4.53 -0.66
C CYS A 158 -6.83 5.69 0.12
N ARG A 159 -6.15 6.85 0.05
CA ARG A 159 -6.63 8.13 0.56
C ARG A 159 -8.06 8.45 0.13
N HIS A 160 -8.48 8.12 -1.10
CA HIS A 160 -9.84 8.40 -1.58
C HIS A 160 -10.90 7.60 -0.81
N ALA A 161 -10.62 6.31 -0.58
CA ALA A 161 -11.49 5.45 0.21
C ALA A 161 -11.50 5.90 1.68
N ILE A 162 -10.35 6.27 2.24
CA ILE A 162 -10.21 6.80 3.60
C ILE A 162 -11.06 8.06 3.79
N VAL A 163 -11.00 9.03 2.87
CA VAL A 163 -11.81 10.27 2.97
C VAL A 163 -13.30 9.96 2.98
N VAL A 164 -13.75 9.00 2.16
CA VAL A 164 -15.16 8.57 2.14
C VAL A 164 -15.56 7.87 3.44
N LEU A 165 -14.73 6.98 3.98
CA LEU A 165 -14.99 6.33 5.27
C LEU A 165 -15.12 7.36 6.40
N LEU A 166 -14.19 8.32 6.48
CA LEU A 166 -14.23 9.40 7.46
C LEU A 166 -15.46 10.29 7.30
N LYS A 167 -15.86 10.61 6.06
CA LYS A 167 -17.10 11.37 5.80
C LYS A 167 -18.34 10.65 6.32
N ASN A 168 -18.37 9.33 6.19
CA ASN A 168 -19.45 8.47 6.69
C ASN A 168 -19.25 8.04 8.15
N LYS A 169 -18.37 8.73 8.90
CA LYS A 169 -18.11 8.50 10.34
C LYS A 169 -17.64 7.09 10.67
N ILE A 170 -16.98 6.42 9.73
CA ILE A 170 -16.33 5.13 9.94
C ILE A 170 -14.91 5.40 10.42
N TYR A 171 -14.71 5.33 11.74
CA TYR A 171 -13.41 5.59 12.39
C TYR A 171 -12.61 4.32 12.68
N LEU A 172 -13.25 3.15 12.64
CA LEU A 172 -12.62 1.84 12.72
C LEU A 172 -12.79 1.12 11.39
N ILE A 173 -11.71 0.53 10.90
CA ILE A 173 -11.70 -0.17 9.63
C ILE A 173 -12.32 -1.57 9.78
N PRO A 174 -13.29 -1.93 8.93
CA PRO A 174 -13.82 -3.28 8.87
C PRO A 174 -12.73 -4.32 8.58
N GLU A 175 -12.84 -5.50 9.20
CA GLU A 175 -11.82 -6.57 9.07
C GLU A 175 -11.51 -6.97 7.63
N ARG A 176 -12.46 -6.82 6.70
CA ARG A 176 -12.26 -7.11 5.27
C ARG A 176 -11.11 -6.30 4.64
N TYR A 177 -10.75 -5.15 5.22
CA TYR A 177 -9.64 -4.30 4.78
C TYR A 177 -8.35 -4.50 5.59
N VAL A 178 -8.36 -5.40 6.58
CA VAL A 178 -7.21 -5.79 7.41
C VAL A 178 -6.68 -7.13 6.93
N LEU A 179 -5.73 -7.11 5.99
CA LEU A 179 -5.26 -8.35 5.35
C LEU A 179 -4.29 -9.13 6.25
N ARG A 180 -4.57 -10.42 6.42
CA ARG A 180 -3.74 -11.35 7.23
C ARG A 180 -2.25 -11.30 6.88
N ARG A 181 -1.91 -11.21 5.59
CA ARG A 181 -0.52 -11.20 5.10
C ARG A 181 0.31 -9.99 5.54
N TRP A 182 -0.34 -8.91 6.00
CA TRP A 182 0.32 -7.68 6.42
C TRP A 182 0.42 -7.56 7.93
N ARG A 183 -0.16 -8.51 8.66
CA ARG A 183 -0.14 -8.49 10.11
C ARG A 183 1.22 -8.90 10.66
N LYS A 184 1.64 -8.26 11.75
CA LYS A 184 2.92 -8.56 12.41
C LYS A 184 2.89 -9.81 13.30
N ASP A 185 1.70 -10.35 13.57
CA ASP A 185 1.48 -11.52 14.42
C ASP A 185 1.33 -12.84 13.64
N VAL A 186 1.55 -12.79 12.33
CA VAL A 186 1.54 -13.97 11.45
C VAL A 186 2.98 -14.35 11.12
N LYS A 187 3.38 -15.56 11.51
CA LYS A 187 4.61 -16.23 11.07
C LYS A 187 4.30 -17.22 9.94
#